data_AF-A0A1Y3Z793-F1
#
_entry.id   AF-A0A1Y3Z793-F1
#
_cell.length_a   1.000
_cell.length_b   1.000
_cell.length_c   1.000
_cell.angle_alpha   90.00
_cell.angle_beta   90.00
_cell.angle_gamma   90.00
#
_symmetry.space_group_name_H-M   'P 1'
#
loop_
_entity.id
_entity.type
_entity.pdbx_description
1 polymer ?
#
loop_
_entity_poly.entity_id
_entity_poly.type
_entity_poly.pdbx_seq_one_letter_code
_entity_poly.pdbx_strand_id
1 'polypeptide(L)'
;VQMEFTRADSYGYIKEVWGLETRASACTFCPFHKNHFYQHLRQHEPEQYAQLVQMDDLLRVKVPKPPMDSDLYISRSRKRLKDLTPEDCADAEYFDYRGEQIWNGF
;
A
#
# COMPACT_ATOMS: atom_id res chain seq x y z
N VAL A 1 -6.51 16.85 -16.08
CA VAL A 1 -7.64 16.11 -15.48
C VAL A 1 -8.69 17.15 -15.10
N GLN A 2 -9.94 16.99 -15.57
CA GLN A 2 -10.91 18.09 -15.70
C GLN A 2 -11.82 18.30 -14.46
N MET A 3 -11.81 17.36 -13.51
CA MET A 3 -12.72 17.41 -12.34
C MET A 3 -12.11 18.03 -11.07
N GLU A 4 -10.83 18.39 -11.07
CA GLU A 4 -10.09 18.94 -9.90
C GLU A 4 -10.26 18.14 -8.59
N PHE A 5 -10.67 16.88 -8.70
CA PHE A 5 -11.04 16.03 -7.58
C PHE A 5 -9.80 15.62 -6.78
N THR A 6 -9.79 15.96 -5.51
CA THR A 6 -8.68 15.64 -4.59
C THR A 6 -8.91 14.31 -3.88
N ARG A 7 -7.89 13.90 -3.11
CA ARG A 7 -7.99 12.72 -2.24
C ARG A 7 -9.06 12.88 -1.16
N ALA A 8 -9.14 14.08 -0.58
CA ALA A 8 -10.12 14.42 0.44
C ALA A 8 -11.55 14.37 -0.11
N ASP A 9 -11.77 14.85 -1.34
CA ASP A 9 -13.08 14.78 -2.01
C ASP A 9 -13.52 13.33 -2.24
N SER A 10 -12.58 12.47 -2.67
CA SER A 10 -12.84 11.04 -2.88
C SER A 10 -13.21 10.33 -1.58
N TYR A 11 -12.44 10.57 -0.51
CA TYR A 11 -12.71 10.01 0.82
C TYR A 11 -14.04 10.52 1.38
N GLY A 12 -14.28 11.83 1.29
CA GLY A 12 -15.51 12.46 1.74
C GLY A 12 -16.75 11.92 1.05
N TYR A 13 -16.72 11.76 -0.28
CA TYR A 13 -17.84 11.20 -1.02
C TYR A 13 -18.19 9.78 -0.56
N ILE A 14 -17.19 8.89 -0.42
CA ILE A 14 -17.43 7.50 -0.01
C ILE A 14 -17.92 7.43 1.44
N LYS A 15 -17.34 8.23 2.33
CA LYS A 15 -17.76 8.30 3.73
C LYS A 15 -19.17 8.86 3.90
N GLU A 16 -19.48 9.98 3.24
CA GLU A 16 -20.72 10.73 3.47
C GLU A 16 -21.91 10.16 2.68
N VAL A 17 -21.68 9.67 1.47
CA VAL A 17 -22.75 9.15 0.59
C VAL A 17 -22.96 7.66 0.80
N TRP A 18 -21.89 6.89 1.02
CA TRP A 18 -21.99 5.42 1.16
C TRP A 18 -21.82 4.93 2.59
N GLY A 19 -21.39 5.78 3.53
CA GLY A 19 -21.18 5.37 4.93
C GLY A 19 -19.96 4.47 5.12
N LEU A 20 -19.01 4.47 4.18
CA LEU A 20 -17.82 3.61 4.21
C LEU A 20 -16.55 4.41 4.42
N GLU A 21 -15.67 3.95 5.29
CA GLU A 21 -14.35 4.57 5.50
C GLU A 21 -13.27 3.89 4.68
N THR A 22 -13.37 4.00 3.36
CA THR A 22 -12.34 3.44 2.46
C THR A 22 -11.22 4.45 2.25
N ARG A 23 -10.00 4.03 2.59
CA ARG A 23 -8.80 4.82 2.34
C ARG A 23 -8.35 4.54 0.91
N ALA A 24 -7.54 3.52 0.66
CA ALA A 24 -7.05 3.17 -0.69
C ALA A 24 -7.72 1.91 -1.29
N SER A 25 -7.26 1.53 -2.47
CA SER A 25 -7.62 0.25 -3.10
C SER A 25 -7.26 -0.93 -2.20
N ALA A 26 -8.08 -1.99 -2.23
CA ALA A 26 -7.85 -3.21 -1.45
C ALA A 26 -6.75 -4.15 -2.01
N CYS A 27 -5.90 -3.67 -2.92
CA CYS A 27 -4.91 -4.50 -3.61
C CYS A 27 -3.68 -4.77 -2.72
N THR A 28 -3.68 -5.88 -1.98
CA THR A 28 -2.62 -6.24 -1.03
C THR A 28 -1.21 -6.35 -1.64
N PHE A 29 -1.09 -6.73 -2.90
CA PHE A 29 0.18 -6.93 -3.62
C PHE A 29 0.54 -5.80 -4.60
N CYS A 30 -0.05 -4.62 -4.44
CA CYS A 30 0.23 -3.49 -5.31
C CYS A 30 1.59 -2.85 -4.96
N PRO A 31 2.52 -2.68 -5.94
CA PRO A 31 3.85 -2.09 -5.69
C PRO A 31 3.82 -0.56 -5.53
N PHE A 32 2.64 0.06 -5.66
CA PHE A 32 2.45 1.49 -5.42
C PHE A 32 2.17 1.83 -3.96
N HIS A 33 2.01 0.82 -3.10
CA HIS A 33 1.89 1.03 -1.67
C HIS A 33 3.22 1.51 -1.04
N LYS A 34 3.08 2.27 0.03
CA LYS A 34 4.13 2.65 0.96
C LYS A 34 4.50 1.46 1.83
N ASN A 35 5.72 1.48 2.37
CA ASN A 35 6.15 0.41 3.26
C ASN A 35 5.31 0.36 4.54
N HIS A 36 4.82 1.52 5.00
CA HIS A 36 3.86 1.63 6.10
C HIS A 36 2.62 0.74 5.89
N PHE A 37 2.08 0.63 4.67
CA PHE A 37 0.92 -0.21 4.40
C PHE A 37 1.21 -1.70 4.69
N TYR A 38 2.39 -2.20 4.31
CA TYR A 38 2.76 -3.58 4.60
C TYR A 38 2.99 -3.82 6.09
N GLN A 39 3.50 -2.82 6.82
CA GLN A 39 3.57 -2.86 8.28
C GLN A 39 2.17 -2.90 8.90
N HIS A 40 1.23 -2.10 8.40
CA HIS A 40 -0.17 -2.09 8.84
C HIS A 40 -0.82 -3.47 8.62
N LEU A 41 -0.68 -4.05 7.42
CA LEU A 41 -1.16 -5.41 7.15
C LEU A 41 -0.56 -6.43 8.13
N ARG A 42 0.74 -6.36 8.39
CA ARG A 42 1.39 -7.27 9.35
C ARG A 42 0.78 -7.19 10.75
N GLN A 43 0.36 -6.00 11.19
CA GLN A 43 -0.14 -5.75 12.54
C GLN A 43 -1.63 -6.05 12.69
N HIS A 44 -2.43 -5.78 11.65
CA HIS A 44 -3.90 -5.84 11.73
C HIS A 44 -4.52 -6.99 10.92
N GLU A 45 -3.81 -7.49 9.92
CA GLU A 45 -4.27 -8.47 8.93
C GLU A 45 -3.18 -9.54 8.67
N PRO A 46 -2.74 -10.28 9.70
CA PRO A 46 -1.56 -11.15 9.64
C PRO A 46 -1.71 -12.30 8.62
N GLU A 47 -2.93 -12.78 8.37
CA GLU A 47 -3.21 -13.80 7.36
C GLU A 47 -2.98 -13.26 5.94
N GLN A 48 -3.52 -12.06 5.64
CA GLN A 48 -3.27 -11.38 4.37
C GLN A 48 -1.79 -11.05 4.20
N TYR A 49 -1.12 -10.59 5.27
CA TYR A 49 0.31 -10.33 5.24
C TYR A 49 1.12 -11.60 4.94
N ALA A 50 0.75 -12.75 5.53
CA ALA A 50 1.42 -14.02 5.26
C ALA A 50 1.27 -14.45 3.79
N GLN A 51 0.09 -14.24 3.18
CA GLN A 51 -0.11 -14.49 1.75
C GLN A 51 0.72 -13.55 0.88
N LEU A 52 0.78 -12.27 1.24
CA LEU A 52 1.58 -11.26 0.54
C LEU A 52 3.08 -11.61 0.58
N VAL A 53 3.57 -12.06 1.73
CA VAL A 53 4.95 -12.54 1.89
C VAL A 53 5.25 -13.73 0.97
N GLN A 54 4.32 -14.68 0.82
CA GLN A 54 4.49 -15.79 -0.13
C GLN A 54 4.60 -15.28 -1.57
N MET A 55 3.83 -14.25 -1.93
CA MET A 55 3.92 -13.61 -3.24
C MET A 55 5.28 -12.91 -3.46
N ASP A 56 5.79 -12.18 -2.47
CA ASP A 56 7.14 -11.57 -2.54
C ASP A 56 8.25 -12.63 -2.69
N ASP A 57 8.12 -13.78 -2.01
CA ASP A 57 9.04 -14.90 -2.17
C ASP A 57 8.96 -15.52 -3.58
N LEU A 58 7.77 -15.59 -4.19
CA LEU A 58 7.61 -16.05 -5.58
C LEU A 58 8.28 -15.11 -6.57
N LEU A 59 8.22 -13.80 -6.37
CA LEU A 59 8.87 -12.81 -7.23
C LEU A 59 10.40 -12.92 -7.23
N ARG A 60 11.00 -13.50 -6.17
CA ARG A 60 12.43 -13.79 -6.12
C ARG A 60 12.84 -14.91 -7.08
N VAL A 61 12.01 -15.93 -7.21
CA VAL A 61 12.36 -17.17 -7.93
C VAL A 61 11.84 -17.15 -9.36
N LYS A 62 10.72 -16.47 -9.60
CA LYS A 62 10.07 -16.44 -10.91
C LYS A 62 10.65 -15.32 -11.75
N VAL A 63 11.31 -15.71 -12.85
CA VAL A 63 11.82 -14.78 -13.84
C VAL A 63 10.65 -14.26 -14.69
N PRO A 64 10.43 -12.94 -14.79
CA PRO A 64 9.41 -12.38 -15.67
C PRO A 64 9.68 -12.75 -17.13
N LYS A 65 8.63 -12.73 -17.95
CA LYS A 65 8.75 -12.90 -19.41
C LYS A 65 8.21 -11.65 -20.11
N PRO A 66 9.05 -10.91 -20.87
CA PRO A 66 10.46 -11.19 -21.17
C PRO A 66 11.37 -11.09 -19.93
N PRO A 67 12.55 -11.75 -19.92
CA PRO A 67 13.49 -11.67 -18.82
C PRO A 67 13.87 -10.22 -18.52
N MET A 68 13.97 -9.87 -17.24
CA MET A 68 14.53 -8.60 -16.78
C MET A 68 15.83 -8.88 -16.03
N ASP A 69 16.79 -7.96 -16.14
CA ASP A 69 18.05 -8.01 -15.40
C ASP A 69 17.88 -7.56 -13.92
N SER A 70 16.74 -6.98 -13.58
CA SER A 70 16.46 -6.46 -12.24
C SER A 70 15.63 -7.43 -11.41
N ASP A 71 15.97 -7.53 -10.12
CA ASP A 71 15.14 -8.21 -9.14
C ASP A 71 13.79 -7.50 -8.96
N LEU A 72 12.73 -8.29 -8.85
CA LEU A 72 11.38 -7.81 -8.59
C LEU A 72 11.13 -7.67 -7.09
N TYR A 73 10.62 -6.49 -6.71
CA TYR A 73 10.22 -6.16 -5.35
C TYR A 73 8.84 -5.54 -5.35
N ILE A 74 8.08 -5.85 -4.30
CA ILE A 74 6.80 -5.21 -4.01
C ILE A 74 7.03 -3.92 -3.21
N SER A 75 7.99 -3.93 -2.29
CA SER A 75 8.27 -2.77 -1.44
C SER A 75 8.89 -1.61 -2.21
N ARG A 76 8.54 -0.39 -1.79
CA ARG A 76 9.09 0.84 -2.36
C ARG A 76 10.60 0.97 -2.14
N SER A 77 11.09 0.45 -1.02
CA SER A 77 12.52 0.45 -0.66
C SER A 77 13.33 -0.65 -1.36
N ARG A 78 12.70 -1.48 -2.22
CA ARG A 78 13.34 -2.60 -2.91
C ARG A 78 13.99 -3.61 -1.95
N LYS A 79 13.34 -3.80 -0.81
CA LYS A 79 13.65 -4.82 0.20
C LYS A 79 12.58 -5.89 0.20
N ARG A 80 12.91 -7.07 0.73
CA ARG A 80 11.88 -8.09 0.96
C ARG A 80 10.99 -7.66 2.11
N LEU A 81 9.72 -8.04 2.07
CA LEU A 81 8.74 -7.60 3.08
C LEU A 81 9.15 -8.03 4.49
N LYS A 82 9.78 -9.21 4.61
CA LYS A 82 10.35 -9.72 5.87
C LYS A 82 11.50 -8.88 6.43
N ASP A 83 12.20 -8.16 5.56
CA ASP A 83 13.44 -7.43 5.88
C ASP A 83 13.21 -5.92 6.05
N LEU A 84 11.94 -5.47 5.98
CA LEU A 84 11.59 -4.07 6.22
C LEU A 84 11.83 -3.70 7.68
N THR A 85 12.57 -2.61 7.90
CA THR A 85 12.81 -2.03 9.22
C THR A 85 11.74 -1.00 9.58
N PRO A 86 11.61 -0.60 10.85
CA PRO A 86 10.72 0.50 11.22
C PRO A 86 11.00 1.80 10.45
N GLU A 87 12.26 2.09 10.16
CA GLU A 87 12.68 3.27 9.39
C GLU A 87 12.23 3.16 7.93
N ASP A 88 12.27 1.97 7.32
CA ASP A 88 11.75 1.75 5.97
C ASP A 88 10.24 2.03 5.90
N CYS A 89 9.51 1.78 6.98
CA CYS A 89 8.05 1.94 7.09
C CYS A 89 7.61 3.33 7.58
N ALA A 90 8.55 4.24 7.85
CA ALA A 90 8.25 5.61 8.27
C ALA A 90 7.93 6.52 7.06
N ASP A 91 7.11 6.02 6.12
CA ASP A 91 6.81 6.65 4.83
C ASP A 91 5.30 6.83 4.56
N ALA A 92 4.48 6.76 5.62
CA ALA A 92 3.05 7.02 5.58
C ALA A 92 2.75 8.45 5.08
N GLU A 93 1.75 8.56 4.23
CA GLU A 93 1.27 9.85 3.72
C GLU A 93 -0.15 10.11 4.19
N TYR A 94 -0.44 11.37 4.50
CA TYR A 94 -1.70 11.80 5.06
C TYR A 94 -2.29 12.91 4.19
N PHE A 95 -3.61 13.06 4.28
CA PHE A 95 -4.32 14.20 3.71
C PHE A 95 -5.22 14.81 4.78
N ASP A 96 -5.44 16.12 4.70
CA ASP A 96 -6.39 16.79 5.57
C ASP A 96 -7.82 16.49 5.11
N TYR A 97 -8.68 16.12 6.06
CA TYR A 97 -10.11 16.05 5.86
C TYR A 97 -10.79 16.69 7.08
N ARG A 98 -11.31 17.91 6.88
CA ARG A 98 -12.01 18.70 7.92
C ARG A 98 -11.16 18.93 9.18
N GLY A 99 -9.85 19.15 9.02
CA GLY A 99 -8.91 19.37 10.11
C GLY A 99 -8.36 18.11 10.77
N GLU A 100 -8.75 16.92 10.29
CA GLU A 100 -8.18 15.64 10.71
C GLU A 100 -7.17 15.12 9.67
N GLN A 101 -6.02 14.64 10.12
CA GLN A 101 -5.03 14.01 9.26
C GLN A 101 -5.37 12.53 9.07
N ILE A 102 -5.87 12.20 7.88
CA ILE A 102 -6.26 10.84 7.51
C ILE A 102 -5.13 10.18 6.74
N TRP A 103 -4.66 9.01 7.20
CA TRP A 103 -3.71 8.21 6.42
C TRP A 103 -4.34 7.85 5.07
N ASN A 104 -3.60 8.09 3.99
CA ASN A 104 -4.11 7.92 2.64
C ASN A 104 -4.37 6.46 2.23
N GLY A 105 -3.96 5.49 3.05
CA GLY A 105 -4.16 4.05 2.82
C GLY A 105 -3.21 3.45 1.79
N PHE A 106 -2.34 4.25 1.17
CA PHE A 106 -1.29 3.75 0.31
C PHE A 106 -0.10 3.32 1.15
#